data_AF-A0A959RLG3-F1
#
_entry.id   AF-A0A959RLG3-F1
#
_cell.length_a   1.000
_cell.length_b   1.000
_cell.length_c   1.000
_cell.angle_alpha   90.00
_cell.angle_beta   90.00
_cell.angle_gamma   90.00
#
_symmetry.space_group_name_H-M   'P 1'
#
loop_
_entity.id
_entity.type
_entity.pdbx_description
1 polymer ?
#
loop_
_entity_poly.entity_id
_entity_poly.type
_entity_poly.pdbx_seq_one_letter_code
_entity_poly.pdbx_strand_id
1 'polypeptide(L)'
;MKVFKFGGISINSVERISNLGKILQFWQEEKILLVVSAMGKTTNALEKVVEAFVDNRQDDALQLFDKIKKQHITTAKYVLVTHYLPCEKKLKDFFTEVEWLLHDEPQRDYDYYYDQIVCIGELLSTTIISAYLNEIGLSNTWLDVRDIIRTNDDFRNAAVD
;
A
#
# COMPACT_ATOMS: atom_id res chain seq x y z
N MET A 1 -11.77 -19.22 -11.54
CA MET A 1 -10.97 -18.12 -10.99
C MET A 1 -11.17 -18.10 -9.49
N LYS A 2 -10.09 -18.04 -8.71
CA LYS A 2 -10.13 -18.01 -7.24
C LYS A 2 -9.72 -16.62 -6.76
N VAL A 3 -10.37 -16.13 -5.71
CA VAL A 3 -10.04 -14.83 -5.10
C VAL A 3 -9.47 -15.10 -3.71
N PHE A 4 -8.26 -14.62 -3.46
CA PHE A 4 -7.59 -14.70 -2.17
C PHE A 4 -7.48 -13.32 -1.57
N LYS A 5 -7.74 -13.19 -0.26
CA LYS A 5 -7.54 -11.94 0.47
C LYS A 5 -6.59 -12.15 1.63
N PHE A 6 -5.53 -11.34 1.70
CA PHE A 6 -4.60 -11.32 2.82
C PHE A 6 -4.75 -10.01 3.62
N GLY A 7 -4.96 -10.14 4.92
CA GLY A 7 -4.99 -8.99 5.83
C GLY A 7 -3.60 -8.50 6.20
N GLY A 8 -3.50 -7.30 6.79
CA GLY A 8 -2.23 -6.67 7.12
C GLY A 8 -1.34 -7.47 8.07
N ILE A 9 -1.92 -8.22 9.01
CA ILE A 9 -1.18 -9.12 9.91
C ILE A 9 -0.52 -10.26 9.12
N SER A 10 -1.17 -10.75 8.05
CA SER A 10 -0.67 -11.86 7.24
C SER A 10 0.52 -11.47 6.36
N ILE A 11 0.90 -10.19 6.31
CA ILE A 11 1.98 -9.68 5.48
C ILE A 11 2.89 -8.66 6.20
N ASN A 12 2.88 -8.63 7.55
CA ASN A 12 3.59 -7.61 8.31
C ASN A 12 5.10 -7.89 8.55
N SER A 13 5.63 -8.99 8.00
CA SER A 13 7.04 -9.34 8.12
C SER A 13 7.53 -10.09 6.88
N VAL A 14 8.85 -10.09 6.68
CA VAL A 14 9.55 -10.82 5.60
C VAL A 14 9.14 -12.30 5.60
N GLU A 15 9.12 -12.93 6.76
CA GLU A 15 8.72 -14.34 6.91
C GLU A 15 7.26 -14.57 6.47
N ARG A 16 6.35 -13.67 6.83
CA ARG A 16 4.94 -13.78 6.46
C ARG A 16 4.71 -13.54 4.98
N ILE A 17 5.42 -12.59 4.38
CA ILE A 17 5.44 -12.37 2.93
C ILE A 17 5.93 -13.64 2.24
N SER A 18 6.99 -14.27 2.74
CA SER A 18 7.48 -15.55 2.21
C SER A 18 6.46 -16.68 2.33
N ASN A 19 5.77 -16.77 3.47
CA ASN A 19 4.73 -17.78 3.67
C ASN A 19 3.52 -17.55 2.76
N LEU A 20 3.15 -16.30 2.47
CA LEU A 20 2.15 -15.97 1.44
C LEU A 20 2.57 -16.55 0.08
N GLY A 21 3.83 -16.34 -0.33
CA GLY A 21 4.38 -16.90 -1.57
C GLY A 21 4.27 -18.44 -1.62
N LYS A 22 4.64 -19.12 -0.53
CA LYS A 22 4.51 -20.60 -0.41
C LYS A 22 3.06 -21.05 -0.53
N ILE A 23 2.10 -20.34 0.08
CA ILE A 23 0.68 -20.66 -0.04
C ILE A 23 0.25 -20.59 -1.51
N LEU A 24 0.63 -19.53 -2.22
CA LEU A 24 0.24 -19.33 -3.61
C LEU A 24 0.89 -20.34 -4.57
N GLN A 25 2.08 -20.88 -4.26
CA GLN A 25 2.71 -21.95 -5.05
C GLN A 25 1.86 -23.22 -5.14
N PHE A 26 1.02 -23.52 -4.14
CA PHE A 26 0.10 -24.67 -4.21
C PHE A 26 -1.04 -24.48 -5.23
N TRP A 27 -1.22 -23.26 -5.75
CA TRP A 27 -2.32 -22.90 -6.65
C TRP A 27 -1.82 -22.35 -7.98
N GLN A 28 -0.56 -22.61 -8.34
CA GLN A 28 0.09 -22.05 -9.53
C GLN A 28 -0.57 -22.41 -10.88
N GLU A 29 -1.38 -23.47 -10.94
CA GLU A 29 -2.17 -23.86 -12.12
C GLU A 29 -3.54 -23.17 -12.21
N GLU A 30 -3.92 -22.41 -11.19
CA GLU A 30 -5.23 -21.76 -11.08
C GLU A 30 -5.16 -20.29 -11.48
N LYS A 31 -6.26 -19.77 -12.05
CA LYS A 31 -6.41 -18.32 -12.24
C LYS A 31 -6.75 -17.67 -10.90
N ILE A 32 -5.85 -16.85 -10.36
CA ILE A 32 -5.98 -16.21 -9.05
C ILE A 32 -6.09 -14.68 -9.19
N LEU A 33 -7.04 -14.09 -8.46
CA LEU A 33 -7.04 -12.68 -8.09
C LEU A 33 -6.61 -12.55 -6.63
N LEU A 34 -5.58 -11.75 -6.38
CA LEU A 34 -5.03 -11.54 -5.04
C LEU A 34 -5.37 -10.13 -4.56
N VAL A 35 -6.03 -10.03 -3.42
CA VAL A 35 -6.36 -8.76 -2.74
C VAL A 35 -5.56 -8.68 -1.44
N VAL A 36 -4.90 -7.55 -1.20
CA VAL A 36 -3.99 -7.37 -0.08
C VAL A 36 -4.27 -6.03 0.61
N SER A 37 -4.44 -6.06 1.93
CA SER A 37 -4.56 -4.84 2.74
C SER A 37 -3.21 -4.16 2.96
N ALA A 38 -3.18 -2.94 3.53
CA ALA A 38 -1.95 -2.35 4.04
C ALA A 38 -1.24 -3.27 5.06
N MET A 39 0.09 -3.26 5.09
CA MET A 39 0.86 -4.18 5.96
C MET A 39 0.96 -3.70 7.41
N GLY A 40 0.86 -4.61 8.38
CA GLY A 40 1.09 -4.30 9.79
C GLY A 40 0.15 -3.23 10.35
N LYS A 41 0.72 -2.18 10.97
CA LYS A 41 -0.01 -1.03 11.53
C LYS A 41 0.03 0.20 10.62
N THR A 42 0.21 0.01 9.31
CA THR A 42 0.41 1.11 8.35
C THR A 42 -0.81 2.01 8.25
N THR A 43 -2.03 1.46 8.22
CA THR A 43 -3.28 2.25 8.24
C THR A 43 -3.29 3.21 9.42
N ASN A 44 -3.12 2.72 10.65
CA ASN A 44 -3.08 3.57 11.85
C ASN A 44 -1.92 4.59 11.85
N ALA A 45 -0.81 4.30 11.15
CA ALA A 45 0.28 5.24 11.02
C ALA A 45 -0.07 6.36 10.03
N LEU A 46 -0.74 6.03 8.92
CA LEU A 46 -1.25 6.99 7.94
C LEU A 46 -2.37 7.84 8.51
N GLU A 47 -3.25 7.29 9.34
CA GLU A 47 -4.27 8.06 10.07
C GLU A 47 -3.65 9.20 10.88
N LYS A 48 -2.53 8.94 11.56
CA LYS A 48 -1.78 9.99 12.28
C LYS A 48 -1.15 11.03 11.35
N VAL A 49 -0.79 10.64 10.13
CA VAL A 49 -0.33 11.59 9.10
C VAL A 49 -1.48 12.50 8.70
N VAL A 50 -2.68 11.95 8.47
CA VAL A 50 -3.89 12.71 8.13
C VAL A 50 -4.24 13.67 9.27
N GLU A 51 -4.29 13.18 10.51
CA GLU A 51 -4.54 14.00 11.71
C GLU A 51 -3.56 15.19 11.78
N ALA A 52 -2.26 14.93 11.64
CA ALA A 52 -1.25 16.00 11.65
C ALA A 52 -1.43 16.98 10.49
N PHE A 53 -1.77 16.49 9.30
CA PHE A 53 -1.98 17.33 8.13
C PHE A 53 -3.19 18.26 8.31
N VAL A 54 -4.35 17.72 8.71
CA VAL A 54 -5.57 18.54 8.89
C VAL A 54 -5.46 19.53 10.05
N ASP A 55 -4.64 19.21 11.05
CA ASP A 55 -4.32 20.10 12.17
C ASP A 55 -3.31 21.22 11.80
N ASN A 56 -2.92 21.33 10.52
CA ASN A 56 -1.88 22.24 10.04
C ASN A 56 -0.50 22.02 10.70
N ARG A 57 -0.20 20.79 11.12
CA ARG A 57 1.11 20.37 11.65
C ARG A 57 1.94 19.71 10.56
N GLN A 58 2.31 20.50 9.55
CA GLN A 58 3.00 20.04 8.34
C GLN A 58 4.29 19.25 8.65
N ASP A 59 5.18 19.80 9.47
CA ASP A 59 6.44 19.14 9.81
C ASP A 59 6.22 17.79 10.51
N ASP A 60 5.20 17.69 11.38
CA ASP A 60 4.83 16.44 12.04
C ASP A 60 4.32 15.42 11.01
N ALA A 61 3.45 15.84 10.09
CA ALA A 61 2.90 14.98 9.05
C ALA A 61 4.01 14.40 8.16
N LEU A 62 4.95 15.24 7.71
CA LEU A 62 6.11 14.83 6.91
C LEU A 62 7.03 13.87 7.69
N GLN A 63 7.30 14.12 8.97
CA GLN A 63 8.11 13.24 9.81
C GLN A 63 7.44 11.88 10.06
N LEU A 64 6.12 11.87 10.28
CA LEU A 64 5.34 10.64 10.43
C LEU A 64 5.35 9.84 9.13
N PHE A 65 5.15 10.50 7.99
CA PHE A 65 5.17 9.86 6.69
C PHE A 65 6.56 9.30 6.34
N ASP A 66 7.64 10.01 6.68
CA ASP A 66 9.01 9.51 6.47
C ASP A 66 9.32 8.19 7.19
N LYS A 67 8.76 7.97 8.37
CA LYS A 67 8.86 6.68 9.07
C LYS A 67 8.20 5.56 8.26
N ILE A 68 7.05 5.83 7.66
CA ILE A 68 6.31 4.89 6.82
C ILE A 68 7.13 4.57 5.56
N LYS A 69 7.67 5.59 4.87
CA LYS A 69 8.55 5.42 3.70
C LYS A 69 9.73 4.52 4.01
N LYS A 70 10.47 4.83 5.09
CA LYS A 70 11.65 4.06 5.52
C LYS A 70 11.31 2.62 5.85
N GLN A 71 10.18 2.37 6.51
CA GLN A 71 9.72 1.01 6.82
C GLN A 71 9.47 0.20 5.54
N HIS A 72 8.75 0.76 4.56
CA HIS A 72 8.41 0.05 3.32
C HIS A 72 9.63 -0.19 2.43
N ILE A 73 10.54 0.79 2.32
CA ILE A 73 11.82 0.61 1.63
C ILE A 73 12.65 -0.49 2.29
N THR A 74 12.69 -0.52 3.62
CA THR A 74 13.39 -1.54 4.38
C THR A 74 12.79 -2.93 4.13
N THR A 75 11.47 -3.08 4.17
CA THR A 75 10.80 -4.35 3.83
C THR A 75 11.12 -4.78 2.41
N ALA A 76 11.04 -3.88 1.43
CA ALA A 76 11.37 -4.16 0.03
C ALA A 76 12.82 -4.66 -0.12
N LYS A 77 13.80 -4.05 0.57
CA LYS A 77 15.20 -4.50 0.58
C LYS A 77 15.38 -5.91 1.14
N TYR A 78 14.57 -6.30 2.11
CA TYR A 78 14.69 -7.63 2.73
C TYR A 78 14.01 -8.75 1.94
N VAL A 79 13.02 -8.43 1.09
CA VAL A 79 12.27 -9.45 0.33
C VAL A 79 12.68 -9.52 -1.14
N LEU A 80 13.36 -8.50 -1.69
CA LEU A 80 13.70 -8.40 -3.10
C LEU A 80 15.21 -8.39 -3.34
N VAL A 81 15.63 -8.92 -4.49
CA VAL A 81 17.01 -8.86 -4.96
C VAL A 81 17.03 -8.30 -6.38
N THR A 82 16.49 -9.05 -7.34
CA THR A 82 16.49 -8.68 -8.75
C THR A 82 15.40 -7.66 -9.10
N HIS A 83 14.30 -7.64 -8.35
CA HIS A 83 13.16 -6.74 -8.58
C HIS A 83 13.16 -5.51 -7.65
N TYR A 84 14.23 -5.31 -6.86
CA TYR A 84 14.29 -4.23 -5.89
C TYR A 84 14.18 -2.83 -6.52
N LEU A 85 15.02 -2.52 -7.52
CA LEU A 85 15.08 -1.16 -8.09
C LEU A 85 13.76 -0.72 -8.76
N PRO A 86 13.09 -1.56 -9.59
CA PRO A 86 11.78 -1.21 -10.12
C PRO A 86 10.71 -1.01 -9.04
N CYS A 87 10.70 -1.87 -8.00
CA CYS A 87 9.80 -1.72 -6.87
C CYS A 87 10.06 -0.42 -6.11
N GLU A 88 11.33 -0.13 -5.80
CA GLU A 88 11.73 1.09 -5.08
C GLU A 88 11.30 2.35 -5.83
N LYS A 89 11.49 2.38 -7.15
CA LYS A 89 11.03 3.49 -8.00
C LYS A 89 9.52 3.69 -7.86
N LYS A 90 8.73 2.62 -7.98
CA LYS A 90 7.26 2.72 -7.88
C LYS A 90 6.79 3.16 -6.49
N LEU A 91 7.46 2.70 -5.43
CA LEU A 91 7.19 3.19 -4.07
C LEU A 91 7.48 4.69 -3.95
N LYS A 92 8.60 5.17 -4.52
CA LYS A 92 8.95 6.59 -4.55
C LYS A 92 7.93 7.43 -5.31
N ASP A 93 7.41 6.93 -6.42
CA ASP A 93 6.37 7.63 -7.20
C ASP A 93 5.13 7.89 -6.29
N PHE A 94 4.65 6.88 -5.54
CA PHE A 94 3.57 7.07 -4.56
C PHE A 94 3.94 7.97 -3.37
N PHE A 95 5.20 7.92 -2.91
CA PHE A 95 5.64 8.80 -1.84
C PHE A 95 5.59 10.26 -2.26
N THR A 96 6.02 10.56 -3.48
CA THR A 96 6.00 11.92 -4.04
C THR A 96 4.57 12.44 -4.16
N GLU A 97 3.60 11.62 -4.57
CA GLU A 97 2.19 12.01 -4.62
C GLU A 97 1.67 12.48 -3.24
N VAL A 98 1.96 11.71 -2.18
CA VAL A 98 1.55 12.07 -0.82
C VAL A 98 2.32 13.29 -0.31
N GLU A 99 3.62 13.38 -0.57
CA GLU A 99 4.44 14.53 -0.15
C GLU A 99 3.95 15.84 -0.76
N TRP A 100 3.56 15.84 -2.03
CA TRP A 100 2.95 17.01 -2.66
C TRP A 100 1.67 17.43 -1.95
N LEU A 101 0.79 16.48 -1.63
CA LEU A 101 -0.42 16.76 -0.86
C LEU A 101 -0.10 17.33 0.53
N LEU A 102 0.89 16.76 1.22
CA LEU A 102 1.32 17.23 2.55
C LEU A 102 2.04 18.59 2.53
N HIS A 103 2.43 19.07 1.35
CA HIS A 103 2.99 20.41 1.17
C HIS A 103 1.96 21.51 1.00
N ASP A 104 0.71 21.15 0.71
CA ASP A 104 -0.41 22.08 0.57
C ASP A 104 -1.12 22.36 1.90
N GLU A 105 -1.99 23.37 1.92
CA GLU A 105 -2.90 23.61 3.06
C GLU A 105 -4.18 22.77 2.92
N PRO A 106 -4.69 22.15 3.99
CA PRO A 106 -5.93 21.39 3.94
C PRO A 106 -7.14 22.31 3.65
N GLN A 107 -7.80 22.08 2.52
CA GLN A 107 -8.99 22.83 2.04
C GLN A 107 -10.31 22.03 2.21
N ARG A 108 -10.22 20.75 2.56
CA ARG A 108 -11.36 19.84 2.75
C ARG A 108 -11.31 19.20 4.14
N ASP A 109 -12.37 18.45 4.45
CA ASP A 109 -12.51 17.75 5.72
C ASP A 109 -11.60 16.53 5.85
N TYR A 110 -11.53 16.01 7.08
CA TYR A 110 -10.69 14.86 7.42
C TYR A 110 -10.99 13.65 6.55
N ASP A 111 -12.28 13.36 6.30
CA ASP A 111 -12.67 12.15 5.57
C ASP A 111 -12.19 12.18 4.11
N TYR A 112 -12.20 13.33 3.45
CA TYR A 112 -11.59 13.49 2.14
C TYR A 112 -10.09 13.14 2.15
N TYR A 113 -9.32 13.75 3.05
CA TYR A 113 -7.87 13.55 3.13
C TYR A 113 -7.50 12.15 3.64
N TYR A 114 -8.35 11.54 4.46
CA TYR A 114 -8.23 10.15 4.87
C TYR A 114 -8.17 9.25 3.64
N ASP A 115 -9.14 9.37 2.73
CA ASP A 115 -9.19 8.53 1.53
C ASP A 115 -8.03 8.80 0.56
N GLN A 116 -7.50 10.04 0.51
CA GLN A 116 -6.34 10.35 -0.33
C GLN A 116 -5.02 9.79 0.22
N ILE A 117 -4.85 9.78 1.55
CA ILE A 117 -3.56 9.43 2.20
C ILE A 117 -3.55 7.98 2.69
N VAL A 118 -4.62 7.49 3.30
CA VAL A 118 -4.63 6.17 3.95
C VAL A 118 -4.57 5.05 2.91
N CYS A 119 -5.20 5.22 1.75
CA CYS A 119 -5.24 4.21 0.68
C CYS A 119 -3.85 3.84 0.15
N ILE A 120 -2.84 4.70 0.33
CA ILE A 120 -1.49 4.41 -0.14
C ILE A 120 -0.91 3.19 0.57
N GLY A 121 -1.36 2.88 1.80
CA GLY A 121 -0.91 1.70 2.54
C GLY A 121 -1.10 0.41 1.74
N GLU A 122 -2.25 0.26 1.09
CA GLU A 122 -2.57 -0.85 0.18
C GLU A 122 -1.73 -0.80 -1.10
N LEU A 123 -1.49 0.38 -1.68
CA LEU A 123 -0.68 0.53 -2.88
C LEU A 123 0.79 0.12 -2.63
N LEU A 124 1.34 0.52 -1.48
CA LEU A 124 2.71 0.15 -1.09
C LEU A 124 2.80 -1.36 -0.83
N SER A 125 1.85 -1.94 -0.08
CA SER A 125 1.89 -3.36 0.26
C SER A 125 1.74 -4.24 -0.97
N THR A 126 0.75 -3.96 -1.83
CA THR A 126 0.53 -4.71 -3.06
C THR A 126 1.69 -4.58 -4.04
N THR A 127 2.34 -3.41 -4.12
CA THR A 127 3.53 -3.21 -4.95
C THR A 127 4.68 -4.12 -4.51
N ILE A 128 4.97 -4.16 -3.21
CA ILE A 128 6.03 -5.02 -2.65
C ILE A 128 5.68 -6.50 -2.84
N ILE A 129 4.43 -6.90 -2.57
CA ILE A 129 3.99 -8.29 -2.74
C ILE A 129 4.06 -8.72 -4.20
N SER A 130 3.60 -7.90 -5.15
CA SER A 130 3.66 -8.21 -6.58
C SER A 130 5.11 -8.39 -7.06
N ALA A 131 6.01 -7.49 -6.64
CA ALA A 131 7.44 -7.62 -6.93
C ALA A 131 8.03 -8.89 -6.32
N TYR A 132 7.66 -9.23 -5.07
CA TYR A 132 8.13 -10.44 -4.40
C TYR A 132 7.66 -11.72 -5.09
N LEU A 133 6.40 -11.76 -5.52
CA LEU A 133 5.86 -12.90 -6.26
C LEU A 133 6.63 -13.12 -7.57
N ASN A 134 6.96 -12.04 -8.29
CA ASN A 134 7.80 -12.13 -9.49
C ASN A 134 9.24 -12.58 -9.16
N GLU A 135 9.83 -12.11 -8.04
CA GLU A 135 11.16 -12.53 -7.56
C GLU A 135 11.24 -14.06 -7.35
N ILE A 136 10.18 -14.68 -6.85
CA ILE A 136 10.13 -16.14 -6.61
C ILE A 136 9.57 -16.95 -7.79
N GLY A 137 9.42 -16.33 -8.97
CA GLY A 137 8.97 -17.01 -10.19
C GLY A 137 7.45 -17.18 -10.32
N LEU A 138 6.64 -16.56 -9.46
CA LEU A 138 5.18 -16.51 -9.59
C LEU A 138 4.79 -15.28 -10.41
N SER A 139 4.71 -15.49 -11.73
CA SER A 139 4.32 -14.43 -12.67
C SER A 139 2.96 -13.84 -12.31
N ASN A 140 2.91 -12.52 -12.17
CA ASN A 140 1.70 -11.78 -11.83
C ASN A 140 1.75 -10.36 -12.41
N THR A 141 0.59 -9.73 -12.49
CA THR A 141 0.44 -8.33 -12.88
C THR A 141 -0.17 -7.55 -11.72
N TRP A 142 0.49 -6.48 -11.31
CA TRP A 142 -0.06 -5.54 -10.34
C TRP A 142 -1.14 -4.69 -11.01
N LEU A 143 -2.27 -4.51 -10.32
CA LEU A 143 -3.40 -3.69 -10.77
C LEU A 143 -3.71 -2.64 -9.70
N ASP A 144 -3.94 -1.41 -10.15
CA ASP A 144 -4.53 -0.39 -9.30
C ASP A 144 -6.05 -0.56 -9.32
N VAL A 145 -6.65 -0.79 -8.16
CA VAL A 145 -8.10 -0.97 -8.05
C VAL A 145 -8.85 0.32 -8.38
N ARG A 146 -8.21 1.48 -8.23
CA ARG A 146 -8.80 2.81 -8.50
C ARG A 146 -9.12 3.03 -9.98
N ASP A 147 -8.44 2.30 -10.87
CA ASP A 147 -8.72 2.33 -12.32
C ASP A 147 -9.91 1.44 -12.72
N ILE A 148 -10.44 0.65 -11.78
CA ILE A 148 -11.41 -0.42 -12.04
C ILE A 148 -12.72 -0.19 -11.26
N ILE A 149 -12.61 0.10 -9.97
CA ILE A 149 -13.78 0.29 -9.08
C ILE A 149 -14.07 1.78 -8.99
N ARG A 150 -15.26 2.16 -9.45
CA ARG A 150 -15.80 3.51 -9.29
C ARG A 150 -16.72 3.55 -8.08
N THR A 151 -16.62 4.64 -7.31
CA THR A 151 -17.49 4.90 -6.16
C THR A 151 -18.08 6.30 -6.24
N ASN A 152 -19.06 6.59 -5.38
CA ASN A 152 -19.51 7.95 -5.13
C ASN A 152 -18.50 8.74 -4.26
N ASP A 153 -18.87 9.98 -3.88
CA ASP A 153 -18.08 10.93 -3.09
C ASP A 153 -18.41 10.91 -1.59
N ASP A 154 -19.02 9.83 -1.08
CA ASP A 154 -19.21 9.59 0.35
C ASP A 154 -17.91 9.06 0.96
N PHE A 155 -16.92 9.94 1.18
CA PHE A 155 -15.57 9.58 1.62
C PHE A 155 -15.60 8.69 2.89
N ARG A 156 -14.71 7.71 2.96
CA ARG A 156 -14.62 6.61 3.95
C ARG A 156 -15.78 5.61 3.99
N ASN A 157 -16.90 5.91 3.33
CA ASN A 157 -18.07 5.03 3.28
C ASN A 157 -18.66 4.93 1.85
N ALA A 158 -17.79 5.00 0.85
CA ALA A 158 -18.22 5.17 -0.52
C ALA A 158 -19.00 3.94 -1.03
N ALA A 159 -20.14 4.19 -1.67
CA ALA A 159 -20.92 3.16 -2.34
C ALA A 159 -20.30 2.86 -3.72
N VAL A 160 -20.21 1.58 -4.06
CA VAL A 160 -19.75 1.12 -5.38
C VAL A 160 -20.87 1.33 -6.40
N ASP A 161 -20.50 1.84 -7.57
CA ASP A 161 -21.38 2.04 -8.74
C ASP A 161 -21.35 0.81 -9.68
#